data_AF-A0A3S3QGM4-F1
#
_entry.id   AF-A0A3S3QGM4-F1
#
_cell.length_a   1.000
_cell.length_b   1.000
_cell.length_c   1.000
_cell.angle_alpha   90.00
_cell.angle_beta   90.00
_cell.angle_gamma   90.00
#
_symmetry.space_group_name_H-M   'P 1'
#
loop_
_entity.id
_entity.type
_entity.pdbx_description
1 polymer ?
#
loop_
_entity_poly.entity_id
_entity_poly.type
_entity_poly.pdbx_seq_one_letter_code
_entity_poly.pdbx_strand_id
1 'polypeptide(L)' 'MSKFAFPIICFLFFLTTNKCDHLKSVVVIHRHGDRTPTSPYENDPYRNNSFWPDGWGQLTSV' A
#
# COMPACT_ATOMS: atom_id res chain seq x y z
N MET A 1 -8.00 -38.10 -39.99
CA MET A 1 -9.04 -37.55 -39.09
C MET A 1 -8.48 -36.59 -38.02
N SER A 2 -7.19 -36.60 -37.67
CA SER A 2 -6.64 -35.74 -36.58
C SER A 2 -6.31 -34.29 -36.94
N LYS A 3 -6.15 -33.94 -38.24
CA LYS A 3 -5.72 -32.60 -38.67
C LYS A 3 -6.79 -31.51 -38.48
N PHE A 4 -8.07 -31.89 -38.40
CA PHE A 4 -9.19 -30.96 -38.15
C PHE A 4 -9.39 -30.64 -36.67
N ALA A 5 -8.92 -31.50 -35.76
CA ALA A 5 -9.04 -31.28 -34.31
C ALA A 5 -8.02 -30.25 -33.79
N PHE A 6 -6.83 -30.17 -34.41
CA PHE A 6 -5.76 -29.26 -34.01
C PHE A 6 -6.14 -27.76 -34.02
N PRO A 7 -6.73 -27.19 -35.10
CA PRO A 7 -7.15 -25.78 -35.09
C PRO A 7 -8.27 -25.52 -34.06
N ILE A 8 -9.14 -26.49 -33.83
CA ILE A 8 -10.22 -26.41 -32.83
C ILE A 8 -9.62 -26.38 -31.41
N ILE A 9 -8.63 -27.23 -31.13
CA ILE A 9 -7.91 -27.27 -29.86
C ILE A 9 -7.12 -25.96 -29.65
N CYS A 10 -6.44 -25.44 -30.68
CA CYS A 10 -5.74 -24.16 -30.60
C CYS A 10 -6.69 -22.97 -30.37
N PHE A 11 -7.85 -22.96 -31.03
CA PHE A 11 -8.86 -21.93 -30.84
C PHE A 11 -9.49 -21.98 -29.43
N LEU A 12 -9.79 -23.18 -28.93
CA LEU A 12 -10.25 -23.37 -27.55
C LEU A 12 -9.19 -22.96 -26.52
N PHE A 13 -7.91 -23.19 -26.80
CA PHE A 13 -6.80 -22.75 -25.95
C PHE A 13 -6.62 -21.22 -25.97
N PHE A 14 -6.82 -20.56 -27.12
CA PHE A 14 -6.77 -19.10 -27.23
C PHE A 14 -7.95 -18.42 -26.50
N LEU A 15 -9.12 -19.07 -26.48
CA LEU A 15 -10.29 -18.60 -25.73
C LEU A 15 -10.08 -18.69 -24.20
N THR A 16 -9.31 -19.66 -23.70
CA THR A 16 -9.05 -19.83 -22.26
C THR A 16 -7.93 -18.94 -21.71
N THR A 17 -7.05 -18.38 -22.56
CA THR A 17 -5.90 -17.56 -22.12
C THR A 17 -6.24 -16.10 -21.80
N ASN A 18 -7.46 -15.64 -22.04
CA ASN A 18 -7.87 -14.26 -21.76
C ASN A 18 -8.34 -14.07 -20.31
N LYS A 19 -7.63 -14.65 -19.34
CA LYS A 19 -7.87 -14.31 -17.93
C LYS A 19 -7.00 -13.13 -17.55
N CYS A 20 -7.54 -11.94 -17.79
CA CYS A 20 -6.92 -10.70 -17.37
C CYS A 20 -7.43 -10.36 -15.97
N ASP A 21 -6.60 -10.61 -14.95
CA ASP A 21 -6.92 -10.18 -13.60
C ASP A 21 -6.73 -8.67 -13.51
N HIS A 22 -7.81 -7.97 -13.16
CA HIS A 22 -7.83 -6.52 -13.01
C HIS A 22 -8.19 -6.18 -11.58
N LEU A 23 -7.46 -5.23 -11.00
CA LEU A 23 -7.76 -4.71 -9.67
C LEU A 23 -9.12 -4.01 -9.69
N LYS A 24 -10.09 -4.57 -8.97
CA LYS A 24 -11.46 -4.02 -8.92
C LYS A 24 -11.65 -2.94 -7.85
N SER A 25 -11.01 -3.11 -6.69
CA SER A 25 -11.09 -2.16 -5.58
C SER A 25 -9.98 -2.43 -4.56
N VAL A 26 -9.53 -1.38 -3.88
CA VAL A 26 -8.64 -1.45 -2.71
C VAL A 26 -9.19 -0.52 -1.64
N VAL A 27 -9.20 -1.01 -0.40
CA VAL A 27 -9.48 -0.18 0.78
C VAL A 27 -8.29 -0.32 1.72
N VAL A 28 -7.69 0.81 2.10
CA VAL A 28 -6.54 0.83 3.01
C VAL A 28 -6.92 1.57 4.28
N ILE A 29 -6.70 0.93 5.42
CA ILE A 29 -6.75 1.56 6.74
C ILE A 29 -5.31 1.64 7.21
N HIS A 30 -4.77 2.84 7.29
CA HIS A 30 -3.40 3.06 7.75
C HIS A 30 -3.38 4.09 8.87
N ARG A 31 -2.39 3.94 9.76
CA ARG A 31 -2.07 4.99 10.71
C ARG A 31 -1.36 6.13 9.99
N HIS A 32 -1.40 7.28 10.64
CA HIS A 32 -0.55 8.41 10.35
C HIS A 32 0.96 8.03 10.45
N GLY A 33 1.84 8.71 9.69
CA GLY A 33 3.30 8.50 9.77
C GLY A 33 3.92 9.02 11.06
N ASP A 34 5.25 8.91 11.20
CA ASP A 34 5.96 9.30 12.41
C ASP A 34 5.73 10.77 12.75
N ARG A 35 5.43 11.02 14.03
CA ARG A 35 5.15 12.36 14.56
C ARG A 35 5.98 12.62 15.80
N THR A 36 6.25 13.89 16.04
CA THR A 36 6.70 14.35 17.35
C THR A 36 5.61 14.10 18.41
N PRO A 37 5.96 14.03 19.70
CA PRO A 37 4.96 13.87 20.75
C PRO A 37 3.94 15.02 20.73
N THR A 38 2.75 14.81 21.29
CA THR A 38 1.71 15.84 21.39
C THR A 38 1.76 16.61 22.70
N SER A 39 2.22 15.95 23.78
CA SER A 39 2.47 16.58 25.07
C SER A 39 3.53 15.80 25.85
N PRO A 40 4.37 16.50 26.65
CA PRO A 40 5.33 15.87 27.54
C PRO A 40 4.67 15.49 28.88
N TYR A 41 5.16 14.43 29.52
CA TYR A 41 4.83 14.11 30.90
C TYR A 41 5.59 15.00 31.90
N GLU A 42 5.25 14.97 33.19
CA GLU A 42 5.69 15.97 34.19
C GLU A 42 7.21 16.19 34.27
N ASN A 43 8.01 15.13 34.16
CA ASN A 43 9.47 15.18 34.27
C ASN A 43 10.18 14.72 32.98
N ASP A 44 9.59 15.05 31.82
CA ASP A 44 10.16 14.69 30.53
C ASP A 44 11.46 15.47 30.24
N PRO A 45 12.62 14.80 30.09
CA PRO A 45 13.88 15.47 29.78
C PRO A 45 13.87 16.13 28.39
N TYR A 46 12.97 15.73 27.50
CA TYR A 46 12.80 16.27 26.15
C TYR A 46 11.58 17.18 26.00
N ARG A 47 11.04 17.70 27.11
CA ARG A 47 9.93 18.68 27.11
C ARG A 47 10.24 19.96 26.32
N ASN A 48 11.50 20.32 26.15
CA ASN A 48 11.84 21.54 25.43
C ASN A 48 11.52 21.38 23.93
N ASN A 49 10.76 22.31 23.37
CA ASN A 49 10.40 22.32 21.95
C ASN A 49 11.62 22.30 21.01
N SER A 50 12.80 22.73 21.48
CA SER A 50 14.04 22.71 20.69
C SER A 50 14.49 21.29 20.32
N PHE A 51 14.04 20.26 21.03
CA PHE A 51 14.28 18.85 20.67
C PHE A 51 13.33 18.34 19.57
N TRP A 52 12.27 19.10 19.25
CA TRP A 52 11.23 18.76 18.29
C TRP A 52 11.12 19.87 17.24
N PRO A 53 12.09 19.97 16.30
CA PRO A 53 12.17 21.09 15.35
C PRO A 53 10.94 21.20 14.46
N ASP A 54 10.29 20.07 14.16
CA ASP A 54 9.03 20.04 13.40
C ASP A 54 7.82 20.57 14.20
N GLY A 55 7.96 20.78 15.52
CA GLY A 55 6.90 21.19 16.43
C GLY A 55 6.04 20.03 16.93
N TRP A 56 5.27 20.23 18.02
CA TRP A 56 4.47 19.19 18.67
C TRP A 56 3.34 18.62 17.79
N GLY A 57 3.18 17.29 17.84
CA GLY A 57 2.17 16.53 17.11
C GLY A 57 2.31 16.56 15.58
N GLN A 58 3.38 17.17 15.05
CA GLN A 58 3.62 17.27 13.62
C GLN A 58 4.31 16.02 13.08
N LEU A 59 4.10 15.74 11.79
CA LEU A 59 4.86 14.72 11.07
C LEU A 59 6.34 15.11 11.06
N THR A 60 7.22 14.15 11.33
CA THR A 60 8.67 14.40 11.28
C THR A 60 9.14 14.47 9.83
N SER A 61 10.04 15.40 9.53
CA SER A 61 10.59 15.63 8.19
C SER A 61 11.76 14.71 7.80
N VAL A 62 11.90 13.56 8.49
CA VAL A 62 12.87 12.50 8.14
C VAL A 62 12.86 12.18 6.64
#